data_AF-A0A9X4HD15-F1
#
_entry.id   AF-A0A9X4HD15-F1
#
_cell.length_a   1.000
_cell.length_b   1.000
_cell.length_c   1.000
_cell.angle_alpha   90.00
_cell.angle_beta   90.00
_cell.angle_gamma   90.00
#
_symmetry.space_group_name_H-M   'P 1'
#
loop_
_entity.id
_entity.type
_entity.pdbx_description
1 polymer ?
#
loop_
_entity_poly.entity_id
_entity_poly.type
_entity_poly.pdbx_seq_one_letter_code
_entity_poly.pdbx_strand_id
1 'polypeptide(L)'
;MCKRLAGFNWTSAQIGEKLGFGAEYVDQLLEVVSAPITIVTMIQNGECSVGLALDMLRKHRGGAVDVLKQGLESAKRAGKKSVTKSFIAGASLEKVVKKQAKPLYDAAKKVIADPGFKGLSPENQTLMQALLDEISSKEKKADEKAKAMEAKAAAEDGEAAA
;
A
#
# COMPACT_ATOMS: atom_id res chain seq x y z
N MET A 1 -24.98 -4.33 13.51
CA MET A 1 -25.88 -5.43 13.11
C MET A 1 -25.13 -6.74 12.91
N CYS A 2 -24.07 -6.77 12.07
CA CYS A 2 -23.29 -7.99 11.79
C CYS A 2 -22.76 -8.72 13.04
N LYS A 3 -22.24 -8.00 14.05
CA LYS A 3 -21.76 -8.61 15.30
C LYS A 3 -22.83 -9.41 16.06
N ARG A 4 -24.09 -8.97 16.01
CA ARG A 4 -25.20 -9.69 16.66
C ARG A 4 -25.52 -10.99 15.92
N LEU A 5 -25.52 -10.95 14.58
CA LEU A 5 -25.77 -12.13 13.75
C LEU A 5 -24.63 -13.15 13.87
N ALA A 6 -23.38 -12.68 13.90
CA ALA A 6 -22.22 -13.55 14.17
C ALA A 6 -22.30 -14.23 15.54
N GLY A 7 -22.84 -13.54 16.57
CA GLY A 7 -23.10 -14.12 17.89
C GLY A 7 -24.14 -15.25 17.90
N PHE A 8 -24.96 -15.39 16.86
CA PHE A 8 -25.86 -16.53 16.67
C PHE A 8 -25.23 -17.68 15.88
N ASN A 9 -23.90 -17.74 15.78
CA ASN A 9 -23.12 -18.70 14.98
C ASN A 9 -23.40 -18.64 13.48
N TRP A 10 -23.83 -17.49 12.96
CA TRP A 10 -23.96 -17.31 11.51
C TRP A 10 -22.60 -17.04 10.88
N THR A 11 -22.36 -17.65 9.72
CA THR A 11 -21.16 -17.40 8.91
C THR A 11 -21.28 -16.06 8.16
N SER A 12 -20.14 -15.47 7.79
CA SER A 12 -20.11 -14.21 7.03
C SER A 12 -20.84 -14.30 5.69
N ALA A 13 -20.85 -15.48 5.06
CA ALA A 13 -21.62 -15.76 3.85
C ALA A 13 -23.13 -15.67 4.08
N GLN A 14 -23.64 -16.31 5.15
CA GLN A 14 -25.07 -16.29 5.51
C GLN A 14 -25.52 -14.88 5.93
N ILE A 15 -24.68 -14.16 6.67
CA ILE A 15 -24.93 -12.77 7.04
C ILE A 15 -24.96 -11.88 5.79
N GLY A 16 -24.02 -12.10 4.87
CA GLY A 16 -23.94 -11.39 3.60
C GLY A 16 -25.19 -11.59 2.76
N GLU A 17 -25.60 -12.85 2.56
CA GLU A 17 -26.83 -13.20 1.85
C GLU A 17 -28.07 -12.55 2.47
N LYS A 18 -28.16 -12.55 3.80
CA LYS A 18 -29.30 -11.95 4.51
C LYS A 18 -29.35 -10.43 4.43
N LEU A 19 -28.20 -9.76 4.38
CA LEU A 19 -28.09 -8.30 4.38
C LEU A 19 -27.85 -7.71 2.98
N GLY A 20 -27.70 -8.53 1.95
CA GLY A 20 -27.38 -8.08 0.59
C GLY A 20 -25.93 -7.60 0.42
N PHE A 21 -24.99 -8.12 1.22
CA PHE A 21 -23.57 -7.78 1.18
C PHE A 21 -22.73 -8.99 0.77
N GLY A 22 -21.56 -8.73 0.18
CA GLY A 22 -20.55 -9.78 -0.02
C GLY A 22 -19.96 -10.24 1.31
N ALA A 23 -19.59 -11.54 1.40
CA ALA A 23 -19.00 -12.11 2.61
C ALA A 23 -17.76 -11.33 3.08
N GLU A 24 -16.90 -10.92 2.14
CA GLU A 24 -15.71 -10.13 2.43
C GLU A 24 -16.03 -8.78 3.08
N TYR A 25 -17.12 -8.13 2.67
CA TYR A 25 -17.55 -6.88 3.28
C TYR A 25 -18.10 -7.08 4.69
N VAL A 26 -18.78 -8.20 4.94
CA VAL A 26 -19.23 -8.59 6.29
C VAL A 26 -18.04 -8.82 7.21
N ASP A 27 -16.99 -9.50 6.74
CA ASP A 27 -15.76 -9.72 7.49
C ASP A 27 -15.08 -8.40 7.87
N GLN A 28 -14.96 -7.48 6.90
CA GLN A 28 -14.43 -6.14 7.14
C GLN A 28 -15.25 -5.38 8.20
N LEU A 29 -16.58 -5.48 8.16
CA LEU A 29 -17.44 -4.87 9.18
C LEU A 29 -17.23 -5.49 10.56
N LEU A 30 -17.06 -6.82 10.65
CA LEU A 30 -16.80 -7.50 11.92
C LEU A 30 -15.44 -7.12 12.51
N GLU A 31 -14.42 -6.94 11.66
CA GLU A 31 -13.10 -6.45 12.07
C GLU A 31 -13.17 -5.01 12.60
N VAL A 32 -13.86 -4.11 11.89
CA VAL A 32 -14.02 -2.70 12.30
C VAL A 32 -14.79 -2.55 13.61
N VAL A 33 -15.74 -3.43 13.93
CA VAL A 33 -16.51 -3.32 15.19
C VAL A 33 -15.62 -3.47 16.44
N SER A 34 -14.42 -4.04 16.31
CA SER A 34 -13.44 -4.14 17.39
C SER A 34 -12.45 -2.96 17.43
N ALA A 35 -12.56 -2.00 16.49
CA ALA A 35 -11.72 -0.82 16.44
C ALA A 35 -12.11 0.22 17.52
N PRO A 36 -11.23 1.21 17.81
CA PRO A 36 -11.56 2.34 18.68
C PRO A 36 -12.86 3.04 18.24
N ILE A 37 -13.71 3.38 19.22
CA ILE A 37 -15.04 4.00 19.00
C ILE A 37 -14.95 5.21 18.07
N THR A 38 -13.91 6.03 18.22
CA THR A 38 -13.67 7.21 17.36
C THR A 38 -13.67 6.86 15.86
N ILE A 39 -13.03 5.75 15.47
CA ILE A 39 -12.98 5.32 14.06
C ILE A 39 -14.36 4.83 13.61
N VAL A 40 -15.05 4.09 14.47
CA VAL A 40 -16.42 3.62 14.19
C VAL A 40 -17.37 4.80 13.98
N THR A 41 -17.29 5.84 14.83
CA THR A 41 -18.07 7.08 14.69
C THR A 41 -17.74 7.83 13.41
N MET A 42 -16.46 7.94 13.02
CA MET A 42 -16.08 8.55 11.74
C MET A 42 -16.69 7.80 10.54
N ILE A 43 -16.74 6.47 10.59
CA ILE A 43 -17.39 5.69 9.53
C ILE A 43 -18.90 5.95 9.50
N GLN A 44 -19.55 5.97 10.67
CA GLN A 44 -20.99 6.24 10.79
C GLN A 44 -21.36 7.65 10.29
N ASN A 45 -20.51 8.65 10.51
CA ASN A 45 -20.70 10.01 10.02
C ASN A 45 -20.50 10.15 8.49
N GLY A 46 -20.08 9.09 7.81
CA GLY A 46 -19.67 9.13 6.40
C GLY A 46 -18.37 9.90 6.18
N GLU A 47 -17.60 10.10 7.25
CA GLU A 47 -16.33 10.83 7.25
C GLU A 47 -15.16 9.94 6.82
N CYS A 48 -15.28 8.60 6.93
CA CYS A 48 -14.27 7.63 6.51
C CYS A 48 -14.93 6.35 5.97
N SER A 49 -14.32 5.71 4.96
CA SER A 49 -14.77 4.39 4.47
C SER A 49 -14.23 3.24 5.35
N VAL A 50 -14.99 2.15 5.46
CA VAL A 50 -14.61 0.91 6.18
C VAL A 50 -13.24 0.39 5.75
N GLY A 51 -13.00 0.26 4.44
CA GLY A 51 -11.73 -0.24 3.91
C GLY A 51 -10.54 0.68 4.22
N LEU A 52 -10.72 1.99 4.23
CA LEU A 52 -9.67 2.94 4.62
C LEU A 52 -9.35 2.83 6.12
N ALA A 53 -10.38 2.73 6.96
CA ALA A 53 -10.19 2.56 8.40
C ALA A 53 -9.40 1.28 8.73
N LEU A 54 -9.72 0.16 8.06
CA LEU A 54 -8.96 -1.08 8.21
C LEU A 54 -7.51 -0.96 7.73
N ASP A 55 -7.28 -0.34 6.57
CA ASP A 55 -5.91 -0.11 6.06
C ASP A 55 -5.08 0.71 7.07
N MET A 56 -5.68 1.74 7.67
CA MET A 56 -5.02 2.56 8.69
C MET A 56 -4.79 1.81 10.01
N LEU A 57 -5.74 1.02 10.48
CA LEU A 57 -5.57 0.15 11.66
C LEU A 57 -4.46 -0.89 11.44
N ARG A 58 -4.36 -1.45 10.23
CA ARG A 58 -3.33 -2.41 9.84
C ARG A 58 -1.94 -1.78 9.64
N LYS A 59 -1.85 -0.50 9.31
CA LYS A 59 -0.56 0.20 9.14
C LYS A 59 -0.05 0.87 10.41
N HIS A 60 -0.93 1.57 11.12
CA HIS A 60 -0.54 2.47 12.21
C HIS A 60 -1.00 1.99 13.58
N ARG A 61 -1.75 0.87 13.66
CA ARG A 61 -2.27 0.28 14.91
C ARG A 61 -2.89 1.37 15.81
N GLY A 62 -2.28 1.66 16.96
CA GLY A 62 -2.77 2.66 17.93
C GLY A 62 -2.80 4.09 17.39
N GLY A 63 -1.91 4.46 16.46
CA GLY A 63 -1.87 5.80 15.86
C GLY A 63 -2.89 6.04 14.75
N ALA A 64 -3.69 5.05 14.37
CA ALA A 64 -4.64 5.15 13.26
C ALA A 64 -5.69 6.26 13.47
N VAL A 65 -6.08 6.53 14.71
CA VAL A 65 -7.06 7.57 15.05
C VAL A 65 -6.54 8.95 14.68
N ASP A 66 -5.30 9.27 15.06
CA ASP A 66 -4.71 10.59 14.84
C ASP A 66 -4.44 10.84 13.36
N VAL A 67 -3.94 9.82 12.67
CA VAL A 67 -3.71 9.86 11.22
C VAL A 67 -5.02 10.12 10.46
N LEU A 68 -6.12 9.44 10.84
CA LEU A 68 -7.44 9.66 10.23
C LEU A 68 -8.00 11.04 10.55
N LYS A 69 -7.82 11.56 11.77
CA LYS A 69 -8.25 12.91 12.15
C LYS A 69 -7.51 13.99 11.37
N GLN A 70 -6.18 13.91 11.28
CA GLN A 70 -5.37 14.85 10.51
C GLN A 70 -5.74 14.83 9.03
N GLY A 71 -5.98 13.63 8.47
CA GLY A 71 -6.43 13.49 7.10
C GLY A 71 -7.84 14.05 6.88
N LEU A 72 -8.72 13.92 7.87
CA LEU A 72 -10.06 14.50 7.83
C LEU A 72 -10.02 16.04 7.87
N GLU A 73 -9.19 16.63 8.71
CA GLU A 73 -8.98 18.09 8.71
C GLU A 73 -8.46 18.56 7.34
N SER A 74 -7.52 17.82 6.75
CA SER A 74 -6.99 18.10 5.41
C SER A 74 -8.07 18.00 4.33
N ALA A 75 -8.96 17.01 4.43
CA ALA A 75 -10.10 16.86 3.53
C ALA A 75 -11.11 18.00 3.70
N LYS A 76 -11.41 18.41 4.94
CA LYS A 76 -12.30 19.54 5.25
C LYS A 76 -11.74 20.86 4.71
N ARG A 77 -10.43 21.10 4.84
CA ARG A 77 -9.75 22.26 4.22
C ARG A 77 -9.87 22.26 2.70
N ALA A 78 -9.88 21.07 2.08
CA ALA A 78 -10.11 20.89 0.65
C ALA A 78 -11.61 20.88 0.25
N GLY A 79 -12.53 21.19 1.17
CA GLY A 79 -13.97 21.25 0.91
C GLY A 79 -14.65 19.88 0.79
N LYS A 80 -13.99 18.79 1.19
CA LYS A 80 -14.53 17.42 1.11
C LYS A 80 -15.03 16.93 2.46
N LYS A 81 -16.13 16.16 2.41
CA LYS A 81 -16.79 15.60 3.60
C LYS A 81 -16.08 14.35 4.16
N SER A 82 -15.36 13.60 3.32
CA SER A 82 -14.75 12.32 3.70
C SER A 82 -13.24 12.29 3.47
N VAL A 83 -12.51 11.70 4.42
CA VAL A 83 -11.09 11.40 4.24
C VAL A 83 -10.91 10.26 3.23
N THR A 84 -9.98 10.46 2.30
CA THR A 84 -9.55 9.44 1.34
C THR A 84 -8.05 9.24 1.48
N LYS A 85 -7.52 8.14 0.92
CA LYS A 85 -6.07 7.84 0.98
C LYS A 85 -5.18 9.04 0.59
N SER A 86 -5.64 9.89 -0.32
CA SER A 86 -4.89 11.07 -0.78
C SER A 86 -4.73 12.19 0.26
N PHE A 87 -5.58 12.23 1.28
CA PHE A 87 -5.51 13.23 2.36
C PHE A 87 -4.74 12.74 3.59
N ILE A 88 -4.38 11.46 3.62
CA ILE A 88 -3.52 10.90 4.67
C ILE A 88 -2.08 11.34 4.42
N ALA A 89 -1.42 11.90 5.43
CA ALA A 89 -0.02 12.31 5.36
C ALA A 89 0.88 11.14 4.89
N GLY A 90 1.78 11.42 3.96
CA GLY A 90 2.67 10.41 3.36
C GLY A 90 2.15 9.73 2.10
N ALA A 91 0.84 9.62 1.87
CA ALA A 91 0.31 8.94 0.68
C ALA A 91 0.60 9.70 -0.63
N SER A 92 0.62 11.04 -0.58
CA SER A 92 1.07 11.87 -1.69
C SER A 92 2.59 11.80 -1.88
N LEU A 93 3.36 11.67 -0.77
CA LEU A 93 4.81 11.54 -0.80
C LEU A 93 5.22 10.21 -1.44
N GLU A 94 4.64 9.08 -1.03
CA GLU A 94 4.90 7.76 -1.63
C GLU A 94 4.62 7.73 -3.14
N LYS A 95 3.52 8.34 -3.59
CA LYS A 95 3.21 8.45 -5.02
C LYS A 95 4.26 9.26 -5.77
N VAL A 96 4.69 10.38 -5.18
CA VAL A 96 5.73 11.24 -5.77
C VAL A 96 7.08 10.52 -5.79
N VAL A 97 7.48 9.85 -4.70
CA VAL A 97 8.72 9.05 -4.64
C VAL A 97 8.69 7.94 -5.67
N LYS A 98 7.59 7.18 -5.79
CA LYS A 98 7.46 6.16 -6.83
C LYS A 98 7.58 6.74 -8.24
N LYS A 99 6.98 7.91 -8.49
CA LYS A 99 7.09 8.59 -9.78
C LYS A 99 8.52 9.08 -10.06
N GLN A 100 9.23 9.52 -9.04
CA GLN A 100 10.60 10.02 -9.14
C GLN A 100 11.68 8.94 -8.96
N ALA A 101 11.31 7.68 -8.69
CA ALA A 101 12.25 6.61 -8.38
C ALA A 101 13.26 6.37 -9.51
N LYS A 102 12.82 6.37 -10.78
CA LYS A 102 13.70 6.25 -11.95
C LYS A 102 14.68 7.44 -12.07
N PRO A 103 14.20 8.69 -12.15
CA PRO A 103 15.09 9.86 -12.16
C PRO A 103 16.06 9.90 -10.96
N LEU A 104 15.62 9.49 -9.78
CA LEU A 104 16.43 9.44 -8.57
C LEU A 104 17.53 8.37 -8.66
N TYR A 105 17.23 7.20 -9.25
CA TYR A 105 18.20 6.15 -9.51
C TYR A 105 19.31 6.62 -10.47
N ASP A 106 18.93 7.27 -11.57
CA ASP A 106 19.88 7.81 -12.54
C ASP A 106 20.74 8.92 -11.93
N ALA A 107 20.14 9.79 -11.10
CA ALA A 107 20.87 10.81 -10.36
C ALA A 107 21.84 10.19 -9.34
N ALA A 108 21.41 9.16 -8.60
CA ALA A 108 22.25 8.47 -7.63
C ALA A 108 23.48 7.82 -8.28
N LYS A 109 23.34 7.20 -9.47
CA LYS A 109 24.49 6.69 -10.24
C LYS A 109 25.49 7.78 -10.60
N LYS A 110 25.01 8.95 -11.01
CA LYS A 110 25.87 10.11 -11.31
C LYS A 110 26.58 10.63 -10.05
N VAL A 111 25.89 10.64 -8.91
CA VAL A 111 26.47 11.07 -7.63
C VAL A 111 27.58 10.14 -7.17
N ILE A 112 27.43 8.81 -7.29
CA ILE A 112 28.52 7.87 -6.94
C ILE A 112 29.74 8.03 -7.86
N ALA A 113 29.53 8.35 -9.13
CA ALA A 113 30.61 8.60 -10.07
C ALA A 113 31.34 9.95 -9.83
N ASP A 114 30.75 10.84 -9.04
CA ASP A 114 31.33 12.16 -8.74
C ASP A 114 32.47 12.05 -7.69
N PRO A 115 33.61 12.72 -7.90
CA PRO A 115 34.71 12.75 -6.92
C PRO A 115 34.27 13.20 -5.51
N GLY A 116 33.24 14.05 -5.40
CA GLY A 116 32.69 14.55 -4.15
C GLY A 116 32.00 13.50 -3.30
N PHE A 117 31.60 12.35 -3.86
CA PHE A 117 31.01 11.24 -3.11
C PHE A 117 31.96 10.70 -2.02
N LYS A 118 33.28 10.75 -2.28
CA LYS A 118 34.31 10.35 -1.33
C LYS A 118 34.39 11.24 -0.08
N GLY A 119 33.83 12.45 -0.15
CA GLY A 119 33.74 13.38 0.97
C GLY A 119 32.53 13.17 1.89
N LEU A 120 31.60 12.28 1.52
CA LEU A 120 30.47 11.91 2.39
C LEU A 120 30.92 11.05 3.58
N SER A 121 30.08 10.97 4.61
CA SER A 121 30.33 10.07 5.74
C SER A 121 30.39 8.61 5.26
N PRO A 122 31.22 7.75 5.90
CA PRO A 122 31.30 6.33 5.54
C PRO A 122 29.95 5.61 5.60
N GLU A 123 29.10 6.01 6.54
CA GLU A 123 27.74 5.49 6.69
C GLU A 123 26.86 5.80 5.47
N ASN A 124 26.87 7.06 5.00
CA ASN A 124 26.09 7.48 3.84
C ASN A 124 26.59 6.85 2.54
N GLN A 125 27.91 6.68 2.40
CA GLN A 125 28.51 5.98 1.26
C GLN A 125 28.04 4.52 1.20
N THR A 126 28.11 3.83 2.35
CA THR A 126 27.70 2.42 2.46
C THR A 126 26.22 2.25 2.15
N LEU A 127 25.37 3.13 2.69
CA LEU A 127 23.92 3.09 2.44
C LEU A 127 23.58 3.32 0.96
N MET A 128 24.17 4.33 0.31
CA MET A 128 23.90 4.59 -1.11
C MET A 128 24.40 3.46 -2.01
N GLN A 129 25.58 2.89 -1.72
CA GLN A 129 26.13 1.77 -2.48
C GLN A 129 25.26 0.51 -2.32
N ALA A 130 24.89 0.16 -1.09
CA ALA A 130 24.07 -1.02 -0.80
C ALA A 130 22.70 -0.96 -1.50
N LEU A 131 22.06 0.21 -1.52
CA LEU A 131 20.77 0.39 -2.18
C LEU A 131 20.88 0.24 -3.71
N LEU A 132 21.94 0.76 -4.33
CA LEU A 132 22.17 0.59 -5.77
C LEU A 132 22.56 -0.85 -6.14
N ASP A 133 23.32 -1.53 -5.29
CA ASP A 133 23.67 -2.93 -5.48
C ASP A 133 22.43 -3.83 -5.36
N GLU A 134 21.53 -3.55 -4.41
CA GLU A 134 20.26 -4.29 -4.29
C GLU A 134 19.35 -4.06 -5.52
N ILE A 135 19.24 -2.81 -5.99
CA ILE A 135 18.44 -2.48 -7.19
C ILE A 135 19.03 -3.18 -8.42
N SER A 136 20.35 -3.09 -8.64
CA SER A 136 21.00 -3.71 -9.82
C SER A 136 20.99 -5.23 -9.77
N SER A 137 21.10 -5.85 -8.59
CA SER A 137 20.95 -7.29 -8.39
C SER A 137 19.53 -7.76 -8.74
N LYS A 138 18.52 -6.99 -8.34
CA LYS A 138 17.12 -7.27 -8.71
C LYS A 138 16.85 -7.03 -10.20
N GLU A 139 17.47 -6.03 -10.82
CA GLU A 139 17.41 -5.82 -12.28
C GLU A 139 18.00 -7.01 -13.04
N LYS A 140 19.20 -7.50 -12.66
CA LYS A 140 19.82 -8.67 -13.29
C LYS A 140 18.94 -9.91 -13.18
N LYS A 141 18.40 -10.18 -11.98
CA LYS A 141 17.48 -11.31 -11.76
C LYS A 141 16.19 -11.19 -12.56
N ALA A 142 15.69 -9.97 -12.76
CA ALA A 142 14.49 -9.72 -13.57
C ALA A 142 14.77 -9.93 -15.06
N ASP A 143 15.92 -9.47 -15.55
CA ASP A 143 16.38 -9.66 -16.94
C ASP A 143 16.64 -11.14 -17.26
N GLU A 144 17.28 -11.88 -16.35
CA GLU A 144 17.47 -13.34 -16.46
C GLU A 144 16.13 -14.09 -16.48
N LYS A 145 15.17 -13.67 -15.65
CA LYS A 145 13.82 -14.26 -15.63
C LYS A 145 13.03 -13.93 -16.90
N ALA A 146 13.18 -12.72 -17.44
CA ALA A 146 12.57 -12.32 -18.70
C ALA A 146 13.14 -13.13 -19.87
N LYS A 147 14.47 -13.25 -19.97
CA LYS A 147 15.14 -14.09 -20.98
C LYS A 147 14.77 -15.57 -20.88
N ALA A 148 14.63 -16.10 -19.66
CA ALA A 148 14.19 -17.49 -19.46
C ALA A 148 12.72 -17.70 -19.85
N MET A 149 11.87 -16.68 -19.71
CA MET A 149 10.46 -16.73 -20.09
C MET A 149 10.29 -16.57 -21.62
N GLU A 150 11.08 -15.69 -22.25
CA GLU A 150 11.15 -15.54 -23.71
C GLU A 150 11.71 -16.81 -24.38
N ALA A 151 12.73 -17.44 -23.80
CA ALA A 151 13.27 -18.71 -24.29
C ALA A 151 12.28 -19.88 -24.15
N LYS A 152 11.43 -19.87 -23.11
CA LYS A 152 10.34 -20.85 -22.97
C LYS A 152 9.21 -20.61 -23.97
N ALA A 153 8.79 -19.35 -24.18
CA ALA A 153 7.77 -19.02 -25.16
C ALA A 153 8.21 -19.36 -26.60
N ALA A 154 9.48 -19.15 -26.93
CA ALA A 154 10.04 -19.51 -28.24
C ALA A 154 10.16 -21.04 -28.46
N ALA A 155 10.18 -21.84 -27.40
CA ALA A 155 10.19 -23.29 -27.49
C ALA A 155 8.78 -23.88 -27.66
N GLU A 156 7.74 -23.22 -27.12
CA GLU A 156 6.34 -23.66 -27.27
C GLU A 156 5.73 -23.31 -28.64
N ASP A 157 6.16 -22.22 -29.29
CA ASP A 157 5.75 -21.89 -30.67
C ASP A 157 6.41 -22.79 -31.74
N GLY A 158 7.49 -23.50 -31.39
CA GLY A 158 8.18 -24.45 -32.30
C GLY A 158 7.53 -25.83 -32.41
N GLU A 159 6.65 -26.21 -31.46
CA GLU A 159 6.00 -27.53 -31.41
C GLU A 159 4.57 -27.53 -32.01
N ALA A 160 4.14 -26.44 -32.64
CA ALA A 160 2.85 -26.35 -33.33
C ALA A 160 2.95 -26.41 -34.87
N ALA A 161 4.16 -26.56 -35.44
CA ALA A 161 4.41 -26.52 -36.89
C ALA A 161 5.25 -27.69 -37.43
N ALA A 162 5.30 -28.83 -36.73
CA ALA A 162 5.92 -30.08 -37.20
C ALA A 162 4.91 -31.22 -37.30
#